data_AF-A0AB37DI26-F1
#
_entry.id   AF-A0AB37DI26-F1
#
_cell.length_a   1.000
_cell.length_b   1.000
_cell.length_c   1.000
_cell.angle_alpha   90.00
_cell.angle_beta   90.00
_cell.angle_gamma   90.00
#
_symmetry.space_group_name_H-M   'P 1'
#
loop_
_entity.id
_entity.type
_entity.pdbx_description
1 polymer ?
#
loop_
_entity_poly.entity_id
_entity_poly.type
_entity_poly.pdbx_seq_one_letter_code
_entity_poly.pdbx_strand_id
1 'polypeptide(L)'
;MLSTVTGGQWFFPLIIVCLILGIVAIIAQKKKLTKLKRITDNFAYAILVILLIIEWILYFQKQFNFITPAIYTLVVIYLIGRQLLTRYRSSLLKKLGSKYKQLTIGLDTIYILLVALLLLIGSKFSTLGWIIAGLVIVAFGFVSYIFEKDKQ
;
A
#
# COMPACT_ATOMS: atom_id res chain seq x y z
N MET A 1 18.65 -12.64 31.37
CA MET A 1 18.30 -13.07 29.99
C MET A 1 16.94 -12.48 29.64
N LEU A 2 16.90 -11.33 28.97
CA LEU A 2 15.67 -10.91 28.30
C LEU A 2 15.46 -11.94 27.18
N SER A 3 14.41 -12.75 27.28
CA SER A 3 13.96 -13.61 26.20
C SER A 3 13.73 -12.73 24.98
N THR A 4 14.70 -12.71 24.07
CA THR A 4 14.53 -12.12 22.74
C THR A 4 13.42 -12.91 22.09
N VAL A 5 12.23 -12.32 22.06
CA VAL A 5 11.07 -12.77 21.32
C VAL A 5 11.52 -12.96 19.87
N THR A 6 11.85 -14.20 19.50
CA THR A 6 12.45 -14.53 18.22
C THR A 6 11.42 -14.39 17.10
N GLY A 7 11.84 -13.78 15.99
CA GLY A 7 11.31 -14.08 14.66
C GLY A 7 9.84 -13.74 14.36
N GLY A 8 9.24 -12.73 15.00
CA GLY A 8 7.92 -12.20 14.59
C GLY A 8 6.76 -12.43 15.56
N GLN A 9 6.99 -13.07 16.72
CA GLN A 9 5.97 -13.20 17.77
C GLN A 9 5.50 -11.84 18.33
N TRP A 10 6.34 -10.80 18.29
CA TRP A 10 5.96 -9.42 18.65
C TRP A 10 4.91 -8.81 17.70
N PHE A 11 4.73 -9.39 16.50
CA PHE A 11 3.76 -8.94 15.51
C PHE A 11 2.34 -9.44 15.81
N PHE A 12 2.21 -10.53 16.58
CA PHE A 12 0.92 -11.15 16.89
C PHE A 12 -0.04 -10.23 17.66
N PRO A 13 0.40 -9.54 18.74
CA PRO A 13 -0.43 -8.53 19.41
C PRO A 13 -0.86 -7.39 18.48
N LEU A 14 0.02 -7.00 17.55
CA LEU A 14 -0.25 -5.96 16.56
C LEU A 14 -1.34 -6.38 15.57
N ILE A 15 -1.35 -7.63 15.12
CA ILE A 15 -2.44 -8.18 14.29
C ILE A 15 -3.77 -8.10 15.04
N ILE A 16 -3.79 -8.50 16.32
CA ILE A 16 -5.01 -8.46 17.15
C ILE A 16 -5.51 -7.01 17.30
N VAL A 17 -4.61 -6.06 17.57
CA VAL A 17 -4.96 -4.63 17.65
C VAL A 17 -5.52 -4.13 16.31
N CYS A 18 -4.91 -4.49 15.18
CA CYS A 18 -5.39 -4.10 13.86
C CYS A 18 -6.78 -4.68 13.54
N LEU A 19 -7.05 -5.93 13.92
CA LEU A 19 -8.36 -6.56 13.75
C LEU A 19 -9.44 -5.84 14.57
N ILE A 20 -9.15 -5.52 15.83
CA ILE A 20 -10.07 -4.75 16.70
C ILE A 20 -10.33 -3.38 16.08
N LEU A 21 -9.30 -2.66 15.66
CA LEU A 21 -9.44 -1.36 15.00
C LEU A 21 -10.28 -1.46 13.72
N GLY A 22 -10.07 -2.50 12.91
CA GLY A 22 -10.88 -2.77 11.72
C GLY A 22 -12.37 -2.97 12.04
N ILE A 23 -12.67 -3.77 13.06
CA ILE A 23 -14.05 -3.98 13.54
C ILE A 23 -14.65 -2.65 14.02
N VAL A 24 -13.92 -1.88 14.83
CA VAL A 24 -14.36 -0.57 15.34
C VAL A 24 -14.61 0.41 14.19
N ALA A 25 -13.75 0.43 13.17
CA ALA A 25 -13.91 1.29 11.99
C ALA A 25 -15.18 0.93 11.20
N ILE A 26 -15.45 -0.37 11.00
CA ILE A 26 -16.66 -0.86 10.32
C ILE A 26 -17.91 -0.45 11.12
N ILE A 27 -17.91 -0.66 12.45
CA ILE A 27 -19.03 -0.29 13.31
C ILE A 27 -19.25 1.23 13.30
N ALA A 28 -18.18 2.02 13.43
CA ALA A 28 -18.25 3.48 13.40
C ALA A 28 -18.82 3.99 12.07
N GLN A 29 -18.43 3.38 10.95
CA GLN A 29 -18.98 3.70 9.64
C GLN A 29 -20.45 3.33 9.51
N LYS A 30 -20.85 2.11 9.92
CA LYS A 30 -22.25 1.67 9.89
C LYS A 30 -23.15 2.55 10.76
N LYS A 31 -22.67 2.93 11.95
CA LYS A 31 -23.41 3.78 12.91
C LYS A 31 -23.25 5.28 12.67
N LYS A 32 -22.56 5.69 11.58
CA LYS A 32 -22.27 7.11 11.25
C LYS A 32 -21.59 7.90 12.38
N LEU A 33 -20.80 7.22 13.22
CA LEU A 33 -20.06 7.83 14.34
C LEU A 33 -18.77 8.47 13.83
N THR A 34 -18.88 9.71 13.33
CA THR A 34 -17.79 10.43 12.66
C THR A 34 -16.57 10.67 13.54
N LYS A 35 -16.75 10.99 14.83
CA LYS A 35 -15.64 11.16 15.78
C LYS A 35 -14.89 9.85 16.02
N LEU A 36 -15.61 8.76 16.28
CA LEU A 36 -15.01 7.45 16.52
C LEU A 36 -14.24 6.96 15.28
N LYS A 37 -14.85 7.10 14.09
CA LYS A 37 -14.19 6.77 12.83
C LYS A 37 -12.87 7.53 12.66
N ARG A 38 -12.88 8.86 12.89
CA ARG A 38 -11.66 9.68 12.78
C ARG A 38 -10.57 9.24 13.77
N ILE A 39 -10.94 8.92 15.01
CA ILE A 39 -9.98 8.45 16.03
C ILE A 39 -9.37 7.11 15.60
N THR A 40 -10.21 6.16 15.18
CA THR A 40 -9.77 4.84 14.71
C THR A 40 -8.86 4.95 13.48
N ASP A 41 -9.23 5.78 12.50
CA ASP A 41 -8.43 6.02 11.31
C ASP A 41 -7.06 6.61 11.70
N ASN A 42 -7.02 7.62 12.56
CA ASN A 42 -5.76 8.22 13.04
C ASN A 42 -4.87 7.21 13.77
N PHE A 43 -5.46 6.35 14.62
CA PHE A 43 -4.73 5.29 15.30
C PHE A 43 -4.13 4.29 14.31
N ALA A 44 -4.89 3.88 13.29
CA ALA A 44 -4.39 2.99 12.25
C ALA A 44 -3.21 3.60 11.47
N TYR A 45 -3.28 4.89 11.13
CA TYR A 45 -2.16 5.61 10.50
C TYR A 45 -0.93 5.69 11.41
N ALA A 46 -1.11 5.97 12.70
CA ALA A 46 -0.01 6.01 13.66
C ALA A 46 0.69 4.65 13.77
N ILE A 47 -0.07 3.56 13.85
CA ILE A 47 0.47 2.20 13.85
C ILE A 47 1.24 1.91 12.56
N LEU A 48 0.71 2.27 11.39
CA LEU A 48 1.39 2.12 10.10
C LEU A 48 2.75 2.83 10.07
N VAL A 49 2.83 4.06 10.59
CA VAL A 49 4.09 4.83 10.65
C VAL A 49 5.08 4.20 11.63
N ILE A 50 4.62 3.76 12.81
CA ILE A 50 5.47 3.09 13.79
C ILE A 50 6.03 1.79 13.20
N LEU A 51 5.19 0.98 12.56
CA LEU A 51 5.62 -0.24 11.89
C LEU A 51 6.66 0.04 10.81
N LEU A 52 6.44 1.08 9.98
CA LEU A 52 7.41 1.50 8.99
C LEU A 52 8.78 1.83 9.61
N ILE A 53 8.80 2.57 10.73
CA ILE A 53 10.04 2.91 11.43
C ILE A 53 10.73 1.63 11.96
N ILE A 54 9.96 0.71 12.55
CA ILE A 54 10.48 -0.57 13.05
C ILE A 54 11.09 -1.39 11.91
N GLU A 55 10.40 -1.51 10.78
CA GLU A 55 10.87 -2.22 9.58
C GLU A 55 12.22 -1.68 9.08
N TRP A 56 12.37 -0.35 9.04
CA TRP A 56 13.65 0.28 8.66
C TRP A 56 14.76 0.05 9.70
N ILE A 57 14.44 0.13 11.00
CA ILE A 57 15.40 -0.20 12.07
C ILE A 57 15.90 -1.65 11.92
N LEU A 58 14.98 -2.60 11.71
CA LEU A 58 15.31 -4.02 11.55
C LEU A 58 16.15 -4.27 10.29
N TYR A 59 15.91 -3.54 9.20
CA TYR A 59 16.77 -3.56 8.02
C TYR A 59 18.19 -3.05 8.32
N PHE A 60 18.34 -1.89 8.98
CA PHE A 60 19.66 -1.36 9.33
C PHE A 60 20.40 -2.26 10.33
N GLN A 61 19.67 -2.99 11.17
CA GLN A 61 20.22 -4.04 12.03
C GLN A 61 20.52 -5.36 11.29
N LYS A 62 20.36 -5.40 9.96
CA LYS A 62 20.55 -6.58 9.09
C LYS A 62 19.66 -7.78 9.43
N GLN A 63 18.55 -7.56 10.12
CA GLN A 63 17.58 -8.61 10.43
C GLN A 63 16.61 -8.86 9.26
N PHE A 64 16.32 -7.82 8.47
CA PHE A 64 15.47 -7.90 7.27
C PHE A 64 16.20 -7.49 6.01
N ASN A 65 15.72 -7.99 4.86
CA ASN A 65 16.16 -7.54 3.55
C ASN A 65 15.47 -6.22 3.19
N PHE A 66 16.14 -5.37 2.40
CA PHE A 66 15.66 -4.06 1.94
C PHE A 66 14.24 -4.07 1.35
N ILE A 67 13.87 -5.19 0.72
CA ILE A 67 12.59 -5.32 0.01
C ILE A 67 11.40 -5.18 0.96
N THR A 68 11.47 -5.74 2.17
CA THR A 68 10.38 -5.69 3.15
C THR A 68 10.03 -4.25 3.58
N PRO A 69 10.96 -3.44 4.12
CA PRO A 69 10.68 -2.05 4.47
C PRO A 69 10.37 -1.19 3.24
N ALA A 70 10.97 -1.48 2.07
CA ALA A 70 10.68 -0.75 0.84
C ALA A 70 9.22 -0.93 0.38
N ILE A 71 8.70 -2.16 0.40
CA ILE A 71 7.28 -2.43 0.10
C ILE A 71 6.39 -1.72 1.13
N TYR A 72 6.74 -1.81 2.43
CA TYR A 72 5.98 -1.13 3.48
C TYR A 72 5.95 0.40 3.30
N THR A 73 7.06 0.98 2.87
CA THR A 73 7.18 2.41 2.54
C THR A 73 6.23 2.78 1.39
N LEU A 74 6.20 1.99 0.33
CA LEU A 74 5.30 2.23 -0.81
C LEU A 74 3.83 2.15 -0.39
N VAL A 75 3.46 1.18 0.44
CA VAL A 75 2.10 1.05 0.99
C VAL A 75 1.71 2.32 1.74
N VAL A 76 2.57 2.81 2.64
CA VAL A 76 2.30 4.02 3.42
C VAL A 76 2.16 5.25 2.50
N ILE A 77 3.07 5.44 1.55
CA ILE A 77 3.02 6.56 0.59
C ILE A 77 1.72 6.50 -0.25
N TYR A 78 1.36 5.32 -0.74
CA TYR A 78 0.14 5.10 -1.52
C TYR A 78 -1.12 5.43 -0.72
N LEU A 79 -1.20 4.96 0.53
CA LEU A 79 -2.34 5.23 1.41
C LEU A 79 -2.48 6.72 1.71
N ILE A 80 -1.38 7.41 2.03
CA ILE A 80 -1.36 8.86 2.23
C ILE A 80 -1.80 9.59 0.95
N GLY A 81 -1.26 9.20 -0.21
CA GLY A 81 -1.63 9.76 -1.51
C GLY A 81 -3.14 9.61 -1.80
N ARG A 82 -3.69 8.41 -1.59
CA ARG A 82 -5.15 8.15 -1.72
C ARG A 82 -5.97 8.98 -0.74
N GLN A 83 -5.52 9.11 0.50
CA GLN A 83 -6.23 9.90 1.51
C GLN A 83 -6.23 11.39 1.15
N LEU A 84 -5.12 11.93 0.66
CA LEU A 84 -5.01 13.31 0.17
C LEU A 84 -5.92 13.53 -1.04
N LEU A 85 -5.89 12.64 -2.03
CA LEU A 85 -6.80 12.69 -3.19
C LEU A 85 -8.27 12.74 -2.76
N THR A 86 -8.63 11.89 -1.78
CA THR A 86 -10.01 11.84 -1.25
C THR A 86 -10.37 13.12 -0.49
N ARG A 87 -9.46 13.62 0.36
CA ARG A 87 -9.67 14.81 1.20
C ARG A 87 -9.82 16.08 0.35
N TYR A 88 -9.04 16.20 -0.72
CA TYR A 88 -9.06 17.35 -1.62
C TYR A 88 -9.89 17.12 -2.88
N ARG A 89 -10.70 16.06 -2.93
CA ARG A 89 -11.45 15.64 -4.12
C ARG A 89 -12.24 16.77 -4.77
N SER A 90 -12.98 17.57 -4.00
CA SER A 90 -13.81 18.67 -4.55
C SER A 90 -12.96 19.75 -5.24
N SER A 91 -11.86 20.16 -4.60
CA SER A 91 -10.91 21.13 -5.13
C SER A 91 -10.18 20.59 -6.36
N LEU A 92 -9.72 19.34 -6.29
CA LEU A 92 -9.01 18.67 -7.39
C LEU A 92 -9.93 18.41 -8.59
N LEU A 93 -11.17 17.97 -8.38
CA LEU A 93 -12.15 17.83 -9.46
C LEU A 93 -12.46 19.17 -10.13
N LYS A 94 -12.58 20.25 -9.36
CA LYS A 94 -12.82 21.60 -9.92
C LYS A 94 -11.65 22.08 -10.78
N LYS A 95 -10.41 21.76 -10.41
CA LYS A 95 -9.20 22.16 -11.16
C LYS A 95 -8.86 21.23 -12.33
N LEU A 96 -9.03 19.92 -12.16
CA LEU A 96 -8.53 18.90 -13.08
C LEU A 96 -9.63 18.27 -13.94
N GLY A 97 -10.90 18.38 -13.55
CA GLY A 97 -12.03 17.78 -14.27
C GLY A 97 -11.81 16.29 -14.54
N SER A 98 -11.84 15.90 -15.82
CA SER A 98 -11.60 14.52 -16.27
C SER A 98 -10.20 13.99 -15.95
N LYS A 99 -9.19 14.87 -15.84
CA LYS A 99 -7.80 14.48 -15.49
C LYS A 99 -7.67 13.98 -14.06
N TYR A 100 -8.62 14.29 -13.17
CA TYR A 100 -8.65 13.72 -11.82
C TYR A 100 -8.79 12.19 -11.82
N LYS A 101 -9.60 11.66 -12.74
CA LYS A 101 -9.78 10.21 -12.90
C LYS A 101 -8.47 9.56 -13.38
N GLN A 102 -7.80 10.18 -14.36
CA GLN A 102 -6.49 9.74 -14.85
C GLN A 102 -5.42 9.78 -13.77
N LEU A 103 -5.39 10.84 -12.94
CA LEU A 103 -4.47 10.96 -11.80
C LEU A 103 -4.65 9.83 -10.79
N THR A 104 -5.91 9.49 -10.47
CA THR A 104 -6.22 8.41 -9.52
C THR A 104 -5.79 7.06 -10.07
N ILE A 105 -6.11 6.78 -11.33
CA ILE A 105 -5.68 5.54 -12.02
C ILE A 105 -4.16 5.47 -12.09
N GLY A 106 -3.49 6.56 -12.47
CA GLY A 106 -2.03 6.61 -12.55
C GLY A 106 -1.34 6.33 -11.22
N LEU A 107 -1.89 6.85 -10.11
CA LEU A 107 -1.36 6.56 -8.77
C LEU A 107 -1.52 5.08 -8.40
N ASP A 108 -2.67 4.47 -8.70
CA ASP A 108 -2.92 3.05 -8.49
C ASP A 108 -1.99 2.18 -9.37
N THR A 109 -1.81 2.54 -10.65
CA THR A 109 -0.92 1.85 -11.60
C THR A 109 0.55 1.92 -11.18
N ILE A 110 1.04 3.11 -10.80
CA ILE A 110 2.44 3.29 -10.35
C ILE A 110 2.69 2.47 -9.09
N TYR A 111 1.76 2.48 -8.14
CA TYR A 111 1.88 1.69 -6.91
C TYR A 111 2.00 0.19 -7.22
N ILE A 112 1.11 -0.35 -8.05
CA ILE A 112 1.14 -1.78 -8.43
C ILE A 112 2.45 -2.14 -9.13
N LEU A 113 2.89 -1.32 -10.09
CA LEU A 113 4.14 -1.54 -10.82
C LEU A 113 5.36 -1.54 -9.87
N LEU A 114 5.45 -0.57 -8.97
CA LEU A 114 6.57 -0.47 -8.03
C LEU A 114 6.60 -1.63 -7.04
N VAL A 115 5.44 -2.06 -6.51
CA VAL A 115 5.35 -3.22 -5.62
C VAL A 115 5.73 -4.50 -6.37
N ALA A 116 5.22 -4.69 -7.60
CA ALA A 116 5.58 -5.84 -8.42
C ALA A 116 7.10 -5.88 -8.70
N LEU A 117 7.70 -4.75 -9.07
CA LEU A 117 9.14 -4.65 -9.27
C LEU A 117 9.94 -5.01 -8.03
N LEU A 118 9.55 -4.50 -6.85
CA LEU A 118 10.22 -4.85 -5.59
C LEU A 118 10.10 -6.34 -5.26
N LEU A 119 8.93 -6.95 -5.49
CA LEU A 119 8.75 -8.39 -5.30
C LEU A 119 9.63 -9.21 -6.27
N LEU A 120 9.76 -8.79 -7.52
CA LEU A 120 10.64 -9.43 -8.50
C LEU A 120 12.12 -9.32 -8.10
N ILE A 121 12.56 -8.17 -7.58
CA ILE A 121 13.91 -7.98 -7.06
C ILE A 121 14.15 -8.87 -5.83
N GLY A 122 13.20 -8.92 -4.90
CA GLY A 122 13.33 -9.69 -3.66
C GLY A 122 13.30 -11.21 -3.81
N SER A 123 12.61 -11.70 -4.84
CA SER A 123 12.54 -13.13 -5.16
C SER A 123 13.80 -13.67 -5.86
N LYS A 124 14.81 -12.82 -6.10
CA LYS A 124 16.06 -13.20 -6.79
C LYS A 124 15.79 -13.87 -8.14
N PHE A 125 14.84 -13.34 -8.91
CA PHE A 125 14.50 -13.89 -10.22
C PHE A 125 15.73 -13.99 -11.12
N SER A 126 15.89 -15.13 -11.80
CA SER A 126 16.86 -15.27 -12.88
C SER A 126 16.52 -14.32 -14.03
N THR A 127 17.49 -14.01 -14.88
CA THR A 127 17.32 -13.17 -16.08
C THR A 127 16.14 -13.63 -16.94
N LEU A 128 15.87 -14.93 -16.96
CA LEU A 128 14.75 -15.56 -17.67
C LEU A 128 13.38 -15.19 -17.08
N GLY A 129 13.25 -15.13 -15.75
CA GLY A 129 11.99 -14.71 -15.15
C GLY A 129 11.74 -13.20 -15.21
N TRP A 130 12.79 -12.39 -15.32
CA TRP A 130 12.64 -10.97 -15.67
C TRP A 130 12.08 -10.78 -17.08
N ILE A 131 12.52 -11.60 -18.05
CA ILE A 131 11.99 -11.61 -19.42
C ILE A 131 10.52 -12.03 -19.43
N ILE A 132 10.15 -13.08 -18.68
CA ILE A 132 8.75 -13.54 -18.58
C ILE A 132 7.87 -12.46 -17.93
N ALA A 133 8.32 -11.84 -16.84
CA ALA A 133 7.58 -10.75 -16.20
C ALA A 133 7.38 -9.56 -17.14
N GLY A 134 8.41 -9.17 -17.90
CA GLY A 134 8.31 -8.15 -18.94
C GLY A 134 7.29 -8.50 -20.02
N LEU A 135 7.31 -9.74 -20.52
CA LEU A 135 6.34 -10.24 -21.50
C LEU A 135 4.90 -10.20 -20.98
N VAL A 136 4.69 -10.58 -19.72
CA VAL A 136 3.36 -10.52 -19.07
C VAL A 136 2.87 -9.07 -18.97
N ILE A 137 3.73 -8.13 -18.55
CA ILE A 137 3.38 -6.70 -18.48
C ILE A 137 3.01 -6.17 -19.86
N VAL A 138 3.78 -6.50 -20.90
CA VAL A 138 3.49 -6.10 -22.29
C VAL A 138 2.18 -6.71 -22.78
N ALA A 139 1.92 -7.99 -22.51
CA ALA A 139 0.67 -8.66 -22.88
C ALA A 139 -0.55 -8.02 -22.20
N PHE A 140 -0.48 -7.74 -20.90
CA PHE A 140 -1.55 -7.04 -20.18
C PHE A 140 -1.75 -5.61 -20.71
N GLY A 141 -0.67 -4.87 -20.98
CA GLY A 141 -0.74 -3.54 -21.59
C GLY A 141 -1.40 -3.57 -22.97
N PHE A 142 -1.10 -4.58 -23.79
CA PHE A 142 -1.70 -4.76 -25.10
C PHE A 142 -3.19 -5.12 -25.02
N VAL A 143 -3.56 -6.01 -24.09
CA VAL A 143 -4.97 -6.36 -23.83
C VAL A 143 -5.75 -5.14 -23.34
N SER A 144 -5.20 -4.35 -22.42
CA SER A 144 -5.82 -3.10 -21.96
C SER A 144 -6.00 -2.10 -23.10
N TYR A 145 -5.02 -1.97 -23.99
CA TYR A 145 -5.11 -1.09 -25.17
C TYR A 145 -6.23 -1.52 -26.12
N ILE A 146 -6.38 -2.82 -26.40
CA ILE A 146 -7.46 -3.34 -27.26
C ILE A 146 -8.83 -3.04 -26.63
N PHE A 147 -9.00 -3.32 -25.33
CA PHE A 147 -10.26 -3.08 -24.62
C PHE A 147 -10.65 -1.60 -24.53
N GLU A 148 -9.68 -0.69 -24.53
CA GLU A 148 -9.93 0.75 -24.50
C GLU A 148 -10.27 1.28 -25.90
N LYS A 149 -9.72 0.67 -26.96
CA LYS A 149 -10.03 0.99 -28.36
C LYS A 149 -11.42 0.51 -28.79
N ASP A 150 -11.90 -0.62 -28.26
CA ASP A 150 -13.26 -1.14 -28.52
C ASP A 150 -14.39 -0.32 -27.84
N LYS A 151 -14.04 0.61 -26.94
CA LYS A 151 -15.01 1.47 -26.22
C LYS A 151 -15.12 2.89 -26.78
N GLN A 152 -14.30 3.27 -27.77
CA GLN A 152 -14.40 4.54 -28.50
C GLN A 152 -15.25 4.37 -29.76
#